data_AF-A0A966Z9H0-F1
#
_entry.id   AF-A0A966Z9H0-F1
#
_cell.length_a   1.000
_cell.length_b   1.000
_cell.length_c   1.000
_cell.angle_alpha   90.00
_cell.angle_beta   90.00
_cell.angle_gamma   90.00
#
_symmetry.space_group_name_H-M   'P 1'
#
loop_
_entity.id
_entity.type
_entity.pdbx_description
1 polymer ?
#
loop_
_entity_poly.entity_id
_entity_poly.type
_entity_poly.pdbx_seq_one_letter_code
_entity_poly.pdbx_strand_id
1 'polypeptide(L)'
;GGPPIPPYDITGWTLALSMAVEFDRFYDDVPGQFTKVQGLLDPAPAAVTGPANPAGWLVSHKQNDAFVVTNRLLKAGAEVYWLKRAATVDGQDLGTGSIWVPASPAAKTVLTAAAKSLGVAAHGVATAPAGEAMKLKPIRIGLYDQYGGLMPSGWTRWLLEQYEFPFEVVFPQTLDAGDLKSKFDVLVFTDGAARLSVNATGRGRGGFAAPEPANLPDEYKGMLGRITADKTMPRVKQFVEAGGTVLTIGSSTSMAELLGLPVKNALTEMGPDGKERSLPQDKFYIPGSILKATIDNTNPLAYGMGKTAEVLFDNSPTFKLAPDAQAKKTSAVAWYAGPEVLDSGWAWGQQYLNGGTAIAEASVGEGKVVLLGPEVAFRAQPHGTFKLLFNGLYYGSAKPAELK
;
A
#
# COMPACT_ATOMS: atom_id res chain seq x y z
N GLY A 1 19.88 18.29 -30.67
CA GLY A 1 20.03 16.88 -30.28
C GLY A 1 18.71 16.18 -30.51
N GLY A 2 18.73 14.89 -30.84
CA GLY A 2 17.51 14.07 -30.93
C GLY A 2 16.89 13.78 -29.55
N PRO A 3 15.71 13.14 -29.49
CA PRO A 3 15.10 12.73 -28.23
C PRO A 3 16.04 11.77 -27.46
N PRO A 4 15.99 11.75 -26.11
CA PRO A 4 16.83 10.87 -25.30
C PRO A 4 16.55 9.39 -25.63
N ILE A 5 17.59 8.58 -25.60
CA ILE A 5 17.46 7.13 -25.79
C ILE A 5 16.95 6.53 -24.46
N PRO A 6 15.75 5.93 -24.43
CA PRO A 6 15.18 5.39 -23.20
C PRO A 6 16.00 4.19 -22.70
N PRO A 7 16.26 4.10 -21.38
CA PRO A 7 16.81 2.89 -20.75
C PRO A 7 15.94 1.65 -21.02
N TYR A 8 16.59 0.48 -21.10
CA TYR A 8 15.94 -0.81 -21.34
C TYR A 8 15.16 -1.34 -20.12
N ASP A 9 15.66 -1.08 -18.91
CA ASP A 9 15.12 -1.60 -17.65
C ASP A 9 15.03 -0.47 -16.60
N ILE A 10 14.56 -0.81 -15.40
CA ILE A 10 14.47 0.08 -14.25
C ILE A 10 15.84 0.69 -13.87
N THR A 11 15.82 1.95 -13.46
CA THR A 11 17.04 2.76 -13.33
C THR A 11 17.39 3.15 -11.90
N GLY A 12 16.42 3.18 -10.99
CA GLY A 12 16.62 3.44 -9.56
C GLY A 12 16.88 2.16 -8.79
N TRP A 13 18.07 2.03 -8.19
CA TRP A 13 18.48 0.85 -7.41
C TRP A 13 19.10 1.20 -6.04
N THR A 14 18.86 2.41 -5.54
CA THR A 14 19.38 2.82 -4.23
C THR A 14 18.57 2.16 -3.12
N LEU A 15 18.98 0.96 -2.72
CA LEU A 15 18.26 0.12 -1.73
C LEU A 15 17.92 0.86 -0.45
N ALA A 16 18.88 1.61 0.10
CA ALA A 16 18.67 2.36 1.33
C ALA A 16 17.46 3.31 1.25
N LEU A 17 17.32 4.04 0.13
CA LEU A 17 16.17 4.91 -0.10
C LEU A 17 14.87 4.10 -0.22
N SER A 18 14.85 3.04 -1.03
CA SER A 18 13.64 2.20 -1.19
C SER A 18 13.19 1.52 0.10
N MET A 19 14.13 1.23 1.01
CA MET A 19 13.88 0.57 2.28
C MET A 19 13.63 1.56 3.43
N ALA A 20 13.67 2.87 3.17
CA ALA A 20 13.61 3.94 4.16
C ALA A 20 14.66 3.79 5.27
N VAL A 21 15.88 3.40 4.89
CA VAL A 21 17.04 3.34 5.77
C VAL A 21 17.71 4.71 5.77
N GLU A 22 17.81 5.33 6.93
CA GLU A 22 18.62 6.54 7.13
C GLU A 22 20.11 6.16 7.12
N PHE A 23 20.92 6.94 6.40
CA PHE A 23 22.35 6.70 6.30
C PHE A 23 23.12 8.02 6.18
N ASP A 24 24.28 8.06 6.81
CA ASP A 24 25.27 9.12 6.63
C ASP A 24 26.31 8.68 5.60
N ARG A 25 26.56 9.53 4.60
CA ARG A 25 27.57 9.26 3.57
C ARG A 25 28.89 9.92 3.94
N PHE A 26 29.93 9.11 4.09
CA PHE A 26 31.31 9.55 4.30
C PHE A 26 32.15 9.23 3.05
N TYR A 27 33.07 10.12 2.70
CA TYR A 27 34.07 9.90 1.64
C TYR A 27 35.43 9.51 2.20
N ASP A 28 35.67 9.81 3.48
CA ASP A 28 36.88 9.46 4.22
C ASP A 28 36.63 8.29 5.17
N ASP A 29 37.70 7.73 5.73
CA ASP A 29 37.63 6.67 6.72
C ASP A 29 36.82 7.11 7.95
N VAL A 30 35.87 6.27 8.39
CA VAL A 30 35.14 6.48 9.63
C VAL A 30 35.96 5.88 10.79
N PRO A 31 36.51 6.67 11.71
CA PRO A 31 37.30 6.13 12.82
C PRO A 31 36.38 5.45 13.84
N GLY A 32 36.68 4.22 14.25
CA GLY A 32 35.91 3.52 15.27
C GLY A 32 36.28 2.07 15.48
N GLN A 33 35.90 1.51 16.64
CA GLN A 33 35.93 0.07 16.88
C GLN A 33 34.61 -0.53 16.40
N PHE A 34 34.61 -1.09 15.19
CA PHE A 34 33.43 -1.73 14.62
C PHE A 34 33.46 -3.24 14.85
N THR A 35 32.31 -3.81 15.19
CA THR A 35 32.13 -5.26 15.22
C THR A 35 31.78 -5.76 13.81
N LYS A 36 32.58 -6.69 13.28
CA LYS A 36 32.29 -7.31 11.99
C LYS A 36 31.03 -8.17 12.11
N VAL A 37 30.04 -7.86 11.29
CA VAL A 37 28.82 -8.66 11.11
C VAL A 37 29.05 -9.71 10.03
N GLN A 38 28.60 -10.95 10.25
CA GLN A 38 28.63 -12.03 9.26
C GLN A 38 27.21 -12.54 9.01
N GLY A 39 26.80 -12.63 7.74
CA GLY A 39 25.47 -13.11 7.39
C GLY A 39 24.35 -12.11 7.67
N LEU A 40 23.13 -12.63 7.84
CA LEU A 40 21.95 -11.85 8.21
C LEU A 40 21.96 -11.57 9.71
N LEU A 41 21.62 -10.34 10.08
CA LEU A 41 21.44 -9.97 11.48
C LEU A 41 20.02 -10.32 11.93
N ASP A 42 19.92 -10.91 13.10
CA ASP A 42 18.65 -10.94 13.82
C ASP A 42 18.24 -9.52 14.21
N PRO A 43 16.93 -9.21 14.22
CA PRO A 43 16.45 -7.95 14.79
C PRO A 43 16.97 -7.77 16.22
N ALA A 44 17.45 -6.57 16.53
CA ALA A 44 17.85 -6.26 17.90
C ALA A 44 16.62 -6.44 18.82
N PRO A 45 16.73 -7.22 19.91
CA PRO A 45 15.59 -7.44 20.80
C PRO A 45 15.20 -6.13 21.48
N ALA A 46 13.90 -5.90 21.57
CA ALA A 46 13.29 -4.81 22.33
C ALA A 46 12.71 -5.33 23.66
N ALA A 47 12.18 -4.42 24.46
CA ALA A 47 11.56 -4.72 25.74
C ALA A 47 10.06 -4.41 25.73
N VAL A 48 9.33 -5.12 26.59
CA VAL A 48 8.03 -4.69 27.08
C VAL A 48 8.25 -3.92 28.38
N THR A 49 7.95 -2.62 28.39
CA THR A 49 8.17 -1.74 29.54
C THR A 49 6.85 -1.35 30.22
N GLY A 50 6.92 -0.58 31.30
CA GLY A 50 5.75 -0.06 32.01
C GLY A 50 5.48 -0.71 33.37
N PRO A 51 4.34 -0.41 34.01
CA PRO A 51 3.99 -0.95 35.33
C PRO A 51 3.73 -2.45 35.28
N ALA A 52 3.83 -3.14 36.43
CA ALA A 52 3.60 -4.59 36.52
C ALA A 52 2.19 -5.02 36.07
N ASN A 53 1.20 -4.15 36.31
CA ASN A 53 -0.20 -4.33 35.92
C ASN A 53 -0.64 -3.13 35.06
N PRO A 54 -0.32 -3.10 33.76
CA PRO A 54 -0.73 -2.00 32.89
C PRO A 54 -2.21 -2.13 32.50
N ALA A 55 -2.85 -1.00 32.15
CA ALA A 55 -4.16 -0.99 31.50
C ALA A 55 -4.09 -1.58 30.07
N GLY A 56 -2.89 -1.59 29.48
CA GLY A 56 -2.58 -2.13 28.16
C GLY A 56 -1.26 -1.57 27.65
N TRP A 57 -0.98 -1.77 26.37
CA TRP A 57 0.29 -1.38 25.75
C TRP A 57 0.08 -0.48 24.53
N LEU A 58 1.01 0.45 24.36
CA LEU A 58 1.19 1.22 23.14
C LEU A 58 2.36 0.63 22.33
N VAL A 59 2.14 0.44 21.04
CA VAL A 59 3.14 -0.03 20.08
C VAL A 59 3.27 0.99 18.96
N SER A 60 4.50 1.33 18.58
CA SER A 60 4.77 2.26 17.48
C SER A 60 4.30 1.70 16.15
N HIS A 61 3.69 2.55 15.32
CA HIS A 61 3.30 2.19 13.95
C HIS A 61 4.45 2.39 12.94
N LYS A 62 5.61 2.92 13.38
CA LYS A 62 6.73 3.29 12.50
C LYS A 62 7.49 2.08 11.94
N GLN A 63 7.48 0.94 12.62
CA GLN A 63 8.13 -0.29 12.16
C GLN A 63 7.14 -1.19 11.41
N ASN A 64 7.53 -1.75 10.26
CA ASN A 64 6.63 -2.63 9.49
C ASN A 64 6.28 -3.92 10.27
N ASP A 65 7.18 -4.42 11.11
CA ASP A 65 6.93 -5.62 11.92
C ASP A 65 5.77 -5.46 12.91
N ALA A 66 5.33 -4.22 13.20
CA ALA A 66 4.13 -3.96 13.97
C ALA A 66 2.85 -4.55 13.31
N PHE A 67 2.86 -4.78 12.00
CA PHE A 67 1.77 -5.50 11.33
C PHE A 67 1.78 -7.00 11.62
N VAL A 68 2.94 -7.64 11.75
CA VAL A 68 3.04 -9.02 12.24
C VAL A 68 2.45 -9.11 13.65
N VAL A 69 2.80 -8.16 14.51
CA VAL A 69 2.24 -8.06 15.87
C VAL A 69 0.72 -7.88 15.85
N THR A 70 0.21 -6.98 15.01
CA THR A 70 -1.24 -6.76 14.82
C THR A 70 -1.95 -8.04 14.37
N ASN A 71 -1.40 -8.75 13.37
CA ASN A 71 -1.97 -9.99 12.84
C ASN A 71 -2.01 -11.08 13.92
N ARG A 72 -0.92 -11.26 14.67
CA ARG A 72 -0.84 -12.22 15.78
C ARG A 72 -1.79 -11.87 16.93
N LEU A 73 -1.92 -10.60 17.28
CA LEU A 73 -2.84 -10.12 18.31
C LEU A 73 -4.30 -10.42 17.93
N LEU A 74 -4.71 -10.05 16.71
CA LEU A 74 -6.06 -10.29 16.21
C LEU A 74 -6.36 -11.79 16.12
N LYS A 75 -5.40 -12.61 15.66
CA LYS A 75 -5.52 -14.07 15.63
C LYS A 75 -5.66 -14.68 17.03
N ALA A 76 -5.02 -14.08 18.03
CA ALA A 76 -5.14 -14.49 19.44
C ALA A 76 -6.41 -13.95 20.13
N GLY A 77 -7.28 -13.23 19.41
CA GLY A 77 -8.52 -12.66 19.94
C GLY A 77 -8.30 -11.41 20.82
N ALA A 78 -7.10 -10.82 20.80
CA ALA A 78 -6.86 -9.56 21.49
C ALA A 78 -7.52 -8.39 20.73
N GLU A 79 -7.94 -7.37 21.47
CA GLU A 79 -8.41 -6.13 20.85
C GLU A 79 -7.24 -5.27 20.40
N VAL A 80 -7.37 -4.67 19.22
CA VAL A 80 -6.35 -3.80 18.64
C VAL A 80 -7.02 -2.53 18.11
N TYR A 81 -6.44 -1.38 18.45
CA TYR A 81 -6.91 -0.08 18.05
C TYR A 81 -5.78 0.73 17.42
N TRP A 82 -6.07 1.50 16.38
CA TRP A 82 -5.19 2.57 15.93
C TRP A 82 -5.65 3.89 16.51
N LEU A 83 -4.78 4.57 17.24
CA LEU A 83 -5.07 5.90 17.79
C LEU A 83 -4.99 6.94 16.68
N LYS A 84 -5.98 7.83 16.58
CA LYS A 84 -5.94 8.91 15.59
C LYS A 84 -4.93 10.00 15.93
N ARG A 85 -4.68 10.21 17.22
CA ARG A 85 -3.67 11.14 17.72
C ARG A 85 -2.35 10.43 17.94
N ALA A 86 -1.26 11.13 17.68
CA ALA A 86 0.07 10.63 18.04
C ALA A 86 0.16 10.43 19.56
N ALA A 87 0.87 9.38 19.96
CA ALA A 87 1.09 9.05 21.36
C ALA A 87 2.58 9.21 21.71
N THR A 88 2.85 9.68 22.93
CA THR A 88 4.18 9.75 23.50
C THR A 88 4.20 8.93 24.78
N VAL A 89 5.23 8.11 24.97
CA VAL A 89 5.47 7.39 26.23
C VAL A 89 6.92 7.60 26.64
N ASP A 90 7.14 8.02 27.89
CA ASP A 90 8.48 8.27 28.45
C ASP A 90 9.35 9.18 27.56
N GLY A 91 8.73 10.19 26.93
CA GLY A 91 9.39 11.12 26.01
C GLY A 91 9.64 10.58 24.59
N GLN A 92 9.30 9.32 24.31
CA GLN A 92 9.43 8.72 22.98
C GLN A 92 8.15 8.95 22.16
N ASP A 93 8.30 9.56 20.97
CA ASP A 93 7.22 9.70 20.00
C ASP A 93 6.97 8.39 19.24
N LEU A 94 5.80 7.80 19.47
CA LEU A 94 5.35 6.57 18.80
C LEU A 94 4.70 6.85 17.43
N GLY A 95 4.51 8.13 17.06
CA GLY A 95 3.99 8.56 15.78
C GLY A 95 2.46 8.48 15.66
N THR A 96 1.95 8.95 14.52
CA THR A 96 0.53 8.84 14.16
C THR A 96 0.14 7.38 13.97
N GLY A 97 -1.09 7.04 14.37
CA GLY A 97 -1.58 5.67 14.27
C GLY A 97 -1.03 4.71 15.30
N SER A 98 -0.37 5.21 16.35
CA SER A 98 0.11 4.39 17.47
C SER A 98 -0.92 3.33 17.86
N ILE A 99 -0.47 2.09 18.00
CA ILE A 99 -1.33 0.93 18.18
C ILE A 99 -1.60 0.77 19.68
N TRP A 100 -2.87 0.83 20.06
CA TRP A 100 -3.33 0.58 21.41
C TRP A 100 -3.86 -0.86 21.54
N VAL A 101 -3.38 -1.57 22.57
CA VAL A 101 -3.74 -2.96 22.87
C VAL A 101 -4.13 -3.06 24.34
N PRO A 102 -5.44 -3.16 24.68
CA PRO A 102 -5.89 -3.37 26.05
C PRO A 102 -5.25 -4.59 26.71
N ALA A 103 -5.06 -4.52 28.02
CA ALA A 103 -4.44 -5.59 28.79
C ALA A 103 -5.22 -6.90 28.70
N SER A 104 -4.54 -7.96 28.25
CA SER A 104 -5.05 -9.34 28.29
C SER A 104 -3.87 -10.32 28.36
N PRO A 105 -4.07 -11.56 28.86
CA PRO A 105 -3.03 -12.58 28.85
C PRO A 105 -2.51 -12.86 27.43
N ALA A 106 -3.41 -12.94 26.44
CA ALA A 106 -3.06 -13.15 25.04
C ALA A 106 -2.18 -12.02 24.48
N ALA A 107 -2.56 -10.77 24.74
CA ALA A 107 -1.77 -9.61 24.32
C ALA A 107 -0.38 -9.61 24.95
N LYS A 108 -0.28 -9.88 26.26
CA LYS A 108 1.01 -9.95 26.96
C LYS A 108 1.94 -10.99 26.32
N THR A 109 1.44 -12.20 26.06
CA THR A 109 2.22 -13.28 25.43
C THR A 109 2.73 -12.87 24.04
N VAL A 110 1.86 -12.32 23.19
CA VAL A 110 2.23 -11.91 21.83
C VAL A 110 3.26 -10.79 21.86
N LEU A 111 3.05 -9.76 22.68
CA LEU A 111 3.94 -8.60 22.77
C LEU A 111 5.31 -8.96 23.35
N THR A 112 5.37 -9.82 24.38
CA THR A 112 6.65 -10.30 24.93
C THR A 112 7.43 -11.11 23.90
N ALA A 113 6.77 -11.97 23.13
CA ALA A 113 7.42 -12.73 22.07
C ALA A 113 7.92 -11.82 20.94
N ALA A 114 7.08 -10.89 20.48
CA ALA A 114 7.41 -9.95 19.41
C ALA A 114 8.58 -9.02 19.78
N ALA A 115 8.61 -8.51 21.01
CA ALA A 115 9.72 -7.70 21.49
C ALA A 115 11.05 -8.46 21.38
N LYS A 116 11.07 -9.76 21.71
CA LYS A 116 12.28 -10.59 21.62
C LYS A 116 12.65 -10.95 20.17
N SER A 117 11.70 -11.37 19.35
CA SER A 117 11.99 -11.96 18.03
C SER A 117 11.94 -10.98 16.86
N LEU A 118 11.20 -9.88 17.00
CA LEU A 118 10.98 -8.89 15.94
C LEU A 118 11.56 -7.51 16.30
N GLY A 119 12.05 -7.33 17.53
CA GLY A 119 12.50 -6.02 18.01
C GLY A 119 11.38 -4.99 18.18
N VAL A 120 10.11 -5.43 18.20
CA VAL A 120 8.97 -4.51 18.35
C VAL A 120 8.73 -4.20 19.82
N ALA A 121 9.07 -3.00 20.26
CA ALA A 121 8.82 -2.53 21.63
C ALA A 121 7.32 -2.37 21.93
N ALA A 122 6.94 -2.63 23.18
CA ALA A 122 5.59 -2.38 23.67
C ALA A 122 5.66 -1.65 25.02
N HIS A 123 5.00 -0.50 25.10
CA HIS A 123 5.07 0.38 26.25
C HIS A 123 3.79 0.25 27.08
N GLY A 124 3.89 -0.42 28.21
CA GLY A 124 2.78 -0.56 29.15
C GLY A 124 2.44 0.78 29.79
N VAL A 125 1.15 1.14 29.79
CA VAL A 125 0.66 2.37 30.39
C VAL A 125 -0.30 2.06 31.55
N ALA A 126 -0.28 2.90 32.58
CA ALA A 126 -1.13 2.73 33.76
C ALA A 126 -2.61 3.02 33.47
N THR A 127 -2.89 3.89 32.50
CA THR A 127 -4.23 4.32 32.12
C THR A 127 -4.42 4.10 30.62
N ALA A 128 -5.62 3.67 30.21
CA ALA A 128 -5.95 3.58 28.80
C ALA A 128 -5.89 4.98 28.13
N PRO A 129 -5.44 5.07 26.86
CA PRO A 129 -5.53 6.31 26.11
C PRO A 129 -7.00 6.67 25.89
N ALA A 130 -7.32 7.97 25.95
CA ALA A 130 -8.65 8.49 25.68
C ALA A 130 -8.72 9.17 24.30
N GLY A 131 -9.93 9.26 23.75
CA GLY A 131 -10.23 9.95 22.49
C GLY A 131 -10.45 9.00 21.30
N GLU A 132 -10.46 9.61 20.11
CA GLU A 132 -10.79 8.90 18.88
C GLU A 132 -9.73 7.84 18.50
N ALA A 133 -10.24 6.66 18.17
CA ALA A 133 -9.47 5.53 17.67
C ALA A 133 -10.23 4.80 16.56
N MET A 134 -9.56 3.82 15.96
CA MET A 134 -10.16 2.88 15.03
C MET A 134 -9.94 1.46 15.54
N LYS A 135 -11.01 0.77 15.89
CA LYS A 135 -10.97 -0.64 16.29
C LYS A 135 -10.78 -1.51 15.07
N LEU A 136 -9.73 -2.33 15.09
CA LEU A 136 -9.47 -3.31 14.05
C LEU A 136 -10.25 -4.60 14.28
N LYS A 137 -10.30 -5.43 13.25
CA LYS A 137 -10.89 -6.78 13.28
C LYS A 137 -9.98 -7.73 12.48
N PRO A 138 -10.05 -9.05 12.73
CA PRO A 138 -9.49 -10.02 11.81
C PRO A 138 -9.99 -9.75 10.38
N ILE A 139 -9.06 -9.69 9.43
CA ILE A 139 -9.33 -9.25 8.06
C ILE A 139 -9.43 -10.44 7.10
N ARG A 140 -10.26 -10.32 6.06
CA ARG A 140 -10.35 -11.30 4.97
C ARG A 140 -9.92 -10.63 3.67
N ILE A 141 -8.77 -11.02 3.15
CA ILE A 141 -8.14 -10.39 1.98
C ILE A 141 -8.31 -11.30 0.77
N GLY A 142 -8.84 -10.77 -0.32
CA GLY A 142 -8.78 -11.39 -1.64
C GLY A 142 -7.68 -10.74 -2.48
N LEU A 143 -6.60 -11.47 -2.78
CA LEU A 143 -5.55 -11.02 -3.69
C LEU A 143 -5.87 -11.51 -5.10
N TYR A 144 -6.12 -10.58 -6.02
CA TYR A 144 -6.44 -10.97 -7.40
C TYR A 144 -5.23 -11.56 -8.12
N ASP A 145 -5.47 -12.67 -8.82
CA ASP A 145 -4.55 -13.26 -9.78
C ASP A 145 -5.32 -13.80 -11.00
N GLN A 146 -4.60 -14.26 -12.01
CA GLN A 146 -5.16 -14.84 -13.23
C GLN A 146 -4.44 -16.14 -13.60
N TYR A 147 -5.09 -16.95 -14.46
CA TYR A 147 -4.43 -18.11 -15.03
C TYR A 147 -3.11 -17.73 -15.73
N GLY A 148 -2.04 -18.47 -15.44
CA GLY A 148 -0.67 -18.16 -15.88
C GLY A 148 0.09 -17.20 -14.96
N GLY A 149 -0.58 -16.62 -13.96
CA GLY A 149 0.00 -15.78 -12.93
C GLY A 149 0.21 -14.32 -13.35
N LEU A 150 0.17 -13.44 -12.35
CA LEU A 150 0.65 -12.07 -12.39
C LEU A 150 1.90 -11.97 -11.53
N MET A 151 3.03 -11.58 -12.12
CA MET A 151 4.28 -11.44 -11.38
C MET A 151 4.14 -10.50 -10.16
N PRO A 152 3.51 -9.31 -10.25
CA PRO A 152 3.27 -8.46 -9.07
C PRO A 152 2.37 -9.10 -8.00
N SER A 153 1.37 -9.91 -8.40
CA SER A 153 0.55 -10.70 -7.47
C SER A 153 1.43 -11.69 -6.69
N GLY A 154 2.32 -12.41 -7.37
CA GLY A 154 3.24 -13.36 -6.73
C GLY A 154 4.15 -12.72 -5.67
N TRP A 155 4.70 -11.54 -5.95
CA TRP A 155 5.49 -10.79 -4.97
C TRP A 155 4.66 -10.27 -3.80
N THR A 156 3.45 -9.79 -4.08
CA THR A 156 2.52 -9.34 -3.04
C THR A 156 2.09 -10.51 -2.16
N ARG A 157 1.85 -11.69 -2.74
CA ARG A 157 1.60 -12.93 -2.02
C ARG A 157 2.73 -13.25 -1.05
N TRP A 158 3.98 -13.29 -1.55
CA TRP A 158 5.14 -13.54 -0.71
C TRP A 158 5.22 -12.54 0.46
N LEU A 159 4.97 -11.26 0.18
CA LEU A 159 4.95 -10.21 1.19
C LEU A 159 3.86 -10.43 2.25
N LEU A 160 2.62 -10.76 1.84
CA LEU A 160 1.53 -11.06 2.78
C LEU A 160 1.85 -12.28 3.65
N GLU A 161 2.50 -13.31 3.09
CA GLU A 161 2.98 -14.47 3.83
C GLU A 161 4.05 -14.08 4.87
N GLN A 162 5.06 -13.27 4.49
CA GLN A 162 6.11 -12.82 5.42
C GLN A 162 5.56 -12.00 6.59
N TYR A 163 4.53 -11.19 6.33
CA TYR A 163 3.91 -10.35 7.36
C TYR A 163 2.71 -11.01 8.05
N GLU A 164 2.43 -12.30 7.78
CA GLU A 164 1.37 -13.10 8.40
C GLU A 164 -0.06 -12.58 8.17
N PHE A 165 -0.31 -11.94 7.03
CA PHE A 165 -1.66 -11.54 6.64
C PHE A 165 -2.47 -12.76 6.17
N PRO A 166 -3.72 -12.95 6.62
CA PRO A 166 -4.61 -13.95 6.05
C PRO A 166 -5.14 -13.47 4.69
N PHE A 167 -4.93 -14.27 3.64
CA PHE A 167 -5.45 -13.96 2.31
C PHE A 167 -5.87 -15.23 1.55
N GLU A 168 -6.73 -15.03 0.57
CA GLU A 168 -7.07 -16.01 -0.47
C GLU A 168 -6.69 -15.42 -1.84
N VAL A 169 -6.21 -16.27 -2.74
CA VAL A 169 -6.02 -15.86 -4.14
C VAL A 169 -7.36 -15.93 -4.85
N VAL A 170 -7.74 -14.83 -5.51
CA VAL A 170 -9.05 -14.65 -6.14
C VAL A 170 -8.89 -14.53 -7.64
N PHE A 171 -9.69 -15.28 -8.39
CA PHE A 171 -9.65 -15.31 -9.85
C PHE A 171 -10.87 -14.61 -10.47
N PRO A 172 -10.83 -14.26 -11.77
CA PRO A 172 -11.92 -13.55 -12.44
C PRO A 172 -13.30 -14.17 -12.25
N GLN A 173 -13.43 -15.49 -12.26
CA GLN A 173 -14.72 -16.17 -12.10
C GLN A 173 -15.33 -15.96 -10.72
N THR A 174 -14.51 -15.93 -9.66
CA THR A 174 -14.95 -15.60 -8.31
C THR A 174 -15.46 -14.16 -8.23
N LEU A 175 -14.77 -13.23 -8.89
CA LEU A 175 -15.21 -11.83 -8.96
C LEU A 175 -16.56 -11.70 -9.70
N ASP A 176 -16.68 -12.36 -10.85
CA ASP A 176 -17.87 -12.33 -11.70
C ASP A 176 -19.09 -12.98 -11.05
N ALA A 177 -18.88 -14.04 -10.25
CA ALA A 177 -19.92 -14.72 -9.49
C ALA A 177 -20.57 -13.81 -8.42
N GLY A 178 -19.87 -12.76 -7.98
CA GLY A 178 -20.36 -11.82 -6.99
C GLY A 178 -20.37 -12.37 -5.56
N ASP A 179 -21.23 -11.80 -4.73
CA ASP A 179 -21.27 -12.03 -3.28
C ASP A 179 -19.89 -11.83 -2.59
N LEU A 180 -19.18 -10.79 -3.03
CA LEU A 180 -17.79 -10.57 -2.63
C LEU A 180 -17.67 -10.11 -1.17
N LYS A 181 -18.67 -9.38 -0.65
CA LYS A 181 -18.61 -8.82 0.72
C LYS A 181 -18.79 -9.89 1.79
N SER A 182 -19.53 -10.95 1.48
CA SER A 182 -19.69 -12.10 2.37
C SER A 182 -18.39 -12.89 2.51
N LYS A 183 -17.47 -12.79 1.53
CA LYS A 183 -16.19 -13.51 1.49
C LYS A 183 -15.01 -12.64 1.94
N PHE A 184 -14.99 -11.39 1.50
CA PHE A 184 -13.84 -10.50 1.65
C PHE A 184 -14.21 -9.20 2.36
N ASP A 185 -13.21 -8.62 3.01
CA ASP A 185 -13.23 -7.25 3.50
C ASP A 185 -12.41 -6.33 2.59
N VAL A 186 -11.33 -6.84 2.00
CA VAL A 186 -10.49 -6.12 1.04
C VAL A 186 -10.23 -6.96 -0.20
N LEU A 187 -10.29 -6.35 -1.38
CA LEU A 187 -9.80 -6.89 -2.63
C LEU A 187 -8.57 -6.10 -3.09
N VAL A 188 -7.47 -6.80 -3.38
CA VAL A 188 -6.19 -6.23 -3.79
C VAL A 188 -5.94 -6.53 -5.26
N PHE A 189 -5.72 -5.46 -6.04
CA PHE A 189 -5.39 -5.52 -7.46
C PHE A 189 -4.02 -4.89 -7.69
N THR A 190 -3.00 -5.73 -7.89
CA THR A 190 -1.62 -5.30 -8.13
C THR A 190 -1.45 -4.69 -9.52
N ASP A 191 -0.28 -4.12 -9.83
CA ASP A 191 0.01 -3.67 -11.19
C ASP A 191 -0.23 -4.79 -12.22
N GLY A 192 -0.79 -4.41 -13.37
CA GLY A 192 -1.12 -5.31 -14.47
C GLY A 192 -2.43 -6.09 -14.31
N ALA A 193 -3.05 -6.11 -13.14
CA ALA A 193 -4.31 -6.83 -12.92
C ALA A 193 -5.48 -6.24 -13.73
N ALA A 194 -5.59 -4.91 -13.76
CA ALA A 194 -6.59 -4.19 -14.54
C ALA A 194 -5.93 -3.08 -15.37
N ARG A 195 -6.15 -3.10 -16.69
CA ARG A 195 -5.81 -2.00 -17.60
C ARG A 195 -7.07 -1.60 -18.37
N LEU A 196 -8.00 -1.02 -17.63
CA LEU A 196 -9.32 -0.69 -18.15
C LEU A 196 -9.32 0.79 -18.53
N SER A 197 -9.13 1.11 -19.80
CA SER A 197 -9.46 2.44 -20.30
C SER A 197 -10.68 2.31 -21.21
N VAL A 198 -11.64 3.22 -21.07
CA VAL A 198 -12.77 3.38 -21.99
C VAL A 198 -12.34 3.59 -23.45
N ASN A 199 -11.07 3.98 -23.66
CA ASN A 199 -10.45 4.15 -24.99
C ASN A 199 -9.26 3.20 -25.24
N ALA A 200 -9.03 2.16 -24.42
CA ALA A 200 -7.90 1.24 -24.64
C ALA A 200 -8.18 0.29 -25.81
N THR A 201 -7.58 0.58 -26.96
CA THR A 201 -7.46 -0.34 -28.10
C THR A 201 -6.20 -1.22 -28.04
N GLY A 202 -5.42 -1.14 -26.96
CA GLY A 202 -4.14 -1.85 -26.81
C GLY A 202 -4.25 -3.13 -26.00
N ARG A 203 -3.86 -4.27 -26.59
CA ARG A 203 -3.52 -5.49 -25.83
C ARG A 203 -2.31 -5.17 -24.94
N GLY A 204 -2.46 -5.35 -23.63
CA GLY A 204 -1.32 -5.26 -22.71
C GLY A 204 -0.18 -6.17 -23.17
N ARG A 205 1.05 -5.66 -23.16
CA ARG A 205 2.28 -6.44 -23.38
C ARG A 205 2.28 -7.61 -22.40
N GLY A 206 2.17 -8.85 -22.89
CA GLY A 206 2.42 -10.06 -22.10
C GLY A 206 1.21 -10.93 -21.74
N GLY A 207 -0.01 -10.59 -22.17
CA GLY A 207 -1.14 -11.51 -22.01
C GLY A 207 -1.03 -12.68 -22.99
N PHE A 208 -0.56 -13.85 -22.53
CA PHE A 208 -0.76 -15.10 -23.27
C PHE A 208 -2.27 -15.27 -23.53
N ALA A 209 -2.65 -15.71 -24.73
CA ALA A 209 -4.04 -16.06 -24.99
C ALA A 209 -4.47 -17.09 -23.95
N ALA A 210 -5.61 -16.84 -23.28
CA ALA A 210 -6.14 -17.80 -22.32
C ALA A 210 -6.34 -19.13 -23.07
N PRO A 211 -5.84 -20.25 -22.53
CA PRO A 211 -6.02 -21.55 -23.17
C PRO A 211 -7.50 -21.90 -23.20
N GLU A 212 -7.90 -22.69 -24.21
CA GLU A 212 -9.24 -23.25 -24.27
C GLU A 212 -9.52 -24.07 -23.00
N PRO A 213 -10.68 -23.90 -22.33
CA PRO A 213 -10.99 -24.63 -21.09
C PRO A 213 -10.87 -26.15 -21.24
N ALA A 214 -11.14 -26.70 -22.43
CA ALA A 214 -11.01 -28.13 -22.71
C ALA A 214 -9.57 -28.66 -22.61
N ASN A 215 -8.57 -27.78 -22.74
CA ASN A 215 -7.15 -28.13 -22.70
C ASN A 215 -6.53 -27.96 -21.30
N LEU A 216 -7.34 -27.65 -20.28
CA LEU A 216 -6.90 -27.47 -18.91
C LEU A 216 -7.39 -28.59 -17.99
N PRO A 217 -6.55 -29.05 -17.05
CA PRO A 217 -7.01 -29.79 -15.89
C PRO A 217 -8.11 -29.03 -15.13
N ASP A 218 -9.06 -29.76 -14.54
CA ASP A 218 -10.25 -29.19 -13.91
C ASP A 218 -9.90 -28.16 -12.81
N GLU A 219 -8.83 -28.41 -12.06
CA GLU A 219 -8.35 -27.53 -10.98
C GLU A 219 -7.96 -26.12 -11.45
N TYR A 220 -7.63 -25.93 -12.73
CA TYR A 220 -7.23 -24.64 -13.29
C TYR A 220 -8.33 -23.92 -14.06
N LYS A 221 -9.42 -24.61 -14.41
CA LYS A 221 -10.52 -24.03 -15.20
C LYS A 221 -11.17 -22.84 -14.49
N GLY A 222 -11.24 -22.88 -13.15
CA GLY A 222 -11.76 -21.78 -12.32
C GLY A 222 -10.92 -20.50 -12.35
N MET A 223 -9.66 -20.58 -12.82
CA MET A 223 -8.73 -19.44 -12.88
C MET A 223 -8.85 -18.62 -14.16
N LEU A 224 -9.56 -19.15 -15.16
CA LEU A 224 -9.68 -18.52 -16.48
C LEU A 224 -10.55 -17.27 -16.43
N GLY A 225 -10.25 -16.32 -17.32
CA GLY A 225 -11.00 -15.10 -17.51
C GLY A 225 -10.09 -13.87 -17.42
N ARG A 226 -10.72 -12.70 -17.32
CA ARG A 226 -10.05 -11.42 -17.08
C ARG A 226 -11.03 -10.47 -16.42
N ILE A 227 -10.53 -9.43 -15.76
CA ILE A 227 -11.37 -8.32 -15.30
C ILE A 227 -11.95 -7.61 -16.52
N THR A 228 -13.26 -7.37 -16.51
CA THR A 228 -13.96 -6.65 -17.59
C THR A 228 -14.83 -5.52 -17.04
N ALA A 229 -15.00 -4.47 -17.84
CA ALA A 229 -15.85 -3.33 -17.50
C ALA A 229 -17.33 -3.73 -17.35
N ASP A 230 -17.83 -4.63 -18.20
CA ASP A 230 -19.26 -4.94 -18.26
C ASP A 230 -19.71 -6.03 -17.27
N LYS A 231 -18.80 -6.93 -16.88
CA LYS A 231 -19.13 -8.09 -16.03
C LYS A 231 -18.52 -8.00 -14.63
N THR A 232 -17.22 -7.72 -14.55
CA THR A 232 -16.48 -7.77 -13.28
C THR A 232 -16.67 -6.47 -12.49
N MET A 233 -16.52 -5.32 -13.14
CA MET A 233 -16.56 -4.02 -12.45
C MET A 233 -17.89 -3.70 -11.75
N PRO A 234 -19.07 -4.09 -12.26
CA PRO A 234 -20.32 -3.93 -11.51
C PRO A 234 -20.33 -4.72 -10.19
N ARG A 235 -19.69 -5.89 -10.14
CA ARG A 235 -19.55 -6.69 -8.91
C ARG A 235 -18.58 -6.04 -7.92
N VAL A 236 -17.46 -5.51 -8.41
CA VAL A 236 -16.50 -4.76 -7.60
C VAL A 236 -17.12 -3.48 -7.05
N LYS A 237 -17.95 -2.79 -7.85
CA LYS A 237 -18.71 -1.62 -7.41
C LYS A 237 -19.69 -1.97 -6.29
N GLN A 238 -20.48 -3.05 -6.46
CA GLN A 238 -21.39 -3.53 -5.43
C GLN A 238 -20.63 -3.89 -4.13
N PHE A 239 -19.45 -4.50 -4.25
CA PHE A 239 -18.60 -4.84 -3.11
C PHE A 239 -18.16 -3.61 -2.31
N VAL A 240 -17.64 -2.57 -2.98
CA VAL A 240 -17.22 -1.35 -2.29
C VAL A 240 -18.42 -0.60 -1.70
N GLU A 241 -19.53 -0.51 -2.43
CA GLU A 241 -20.75 0.15 -1.93
C GLU A 241 -21.28 -0.51 -0.64
N ALA A 242 -21.12 -1.83 -0.51
CA ALA A 242 -21.49 -2.62 0.67
C ALA A 242 -20.44 -2.65 1.79
N GLY A 243 -19.46 -1.72 1.79
CA GLY A 243 -18.47 -1.63 2.87
C GLY A 243 -17.17 -2.41 2.63
N GLY A 244 -16.95 -2.89 1.41
CA GLY A 244 -15.69 -3.50 1.00
C GLY A 244 -14.60 -2.46 0.72
N THR A 245 -13.34 -2.87 0.76
CA THR A 245 -12.21 -2.02 0.34
C THR A 245 -11.59 -2.53 -0.95
N VAL A 246 -11.48 -1.67 -1.96
CA VAL A 246 -10.77 -1.97 -3.20
C VAL A 246 -9.41 -1.26 -3.14
N LEU A 247 -8.33 -2.03 -3.06
CA LEU A 247 -6.96 -1.52 -3.03
C LEU A 247 -6.29 -1.80 -4.37
N THR A 248 -5.85 -0.75 -5.05
CA THR A 248 -5.25 -0.84 -6.38
C THR A 248 -3.82 -0.30 -6.37
N ILE A 249 -2.93 -0.96 -7.12
CA ILE A 249 -1.53 -0.58 -7.26
C ILE A 249 -1.22 -0.39 -8.75
N GLY A 250 -0.41 0.62 -9.08
CA GLY A 250 0.09 0.84 -10.44
C GLY A 250 -1.07 1.02 -11.43
N SER A 251 -0.99 0.33 -12.56
CA SER A 251 -1.99 0.42 -13.64
C SER A 251 -3.41 0.00 -13.23
N SER A 252 -3.57 -0.81 -12.17
CA SER A 252 -4.89 -1.20 -11.67
C SER A 252 -5.70 -0.05 -11.08
N THR A 253 -5.06 1.08 -10.79
CA THR A 253 -5.74 2.33 -10.42
C THR A 253 -6.67 2.86 -11.52
N SER A 254 -6.53 2.37 -12.77
CA SER A 254 -7.48 2.63 -13.86
C SER A 254 -8.93 2.22 -13.53
N MET A 255 -9.13 1.30 -12.58
CA MET A 255 -10.47 0.93 -12.08
C MET A 255 -11.24 2.11 -11.47
N ALA A 256 -10.54 3.17 -11.04
CA ALA A 256 -11.15 4.36 -10.44
C ALA A 256 -12.21 5.02 -11.32
N GLU A 257 -11.98 5.08 -12.64
CA GLU A 257 -12.92 5.67 -13.61
C GLU A 257 -14.24 4.89 -13.64
N LEU A 258 -14.16 3.56 -13.70
CA LEU A 258 -15.33 2.67 -13.72
C LEU A 258 -16.06 2.60 -12.37
N LEU A 259 -15.37 2.98 -11.29
CA LEU A 259 -15.95 3.16 -9.96
C LEU A 259 -16.53 4.57 -9.76
N GLY A 260 -16.41 5.47 -10.76
CA GLY A 260 -16.98 6.81 -10.74
C GLY A 260 -16.23 7.81 -9.86
N LEU A 261 -14.95 7.55 -9.57
CA LEU A 261 -14.14 8.45 -8.76
C LEU A 261 -13.79 9.73 -9.52
N PRO A 262 -13.73 10.88 -8.84
CA PRO A 262 -13.38 12.18 -9.42
C PRO A 262 -11.86 12.33 -9.63
N VAL A 263 -11.24 11.35 -10.26
CA VAL A 263 -9.80 11.32 -10.54
C VAL A 263 -9.55 11.22 -12.04
N LYS A 264 -8.54 11.95 -12.52
CA LYS A 264 -8.07 11.90 -13.92
C LYS A 264 -6.57 11.67 -13.97
N ASN A 265 -6.07 11.25 -15.11
CA ASN A 265 -4.63 11.20 -15.36
C ASN A 265 -4.04 12.62 -15.39
N ALA A 266 -3.05 12.89 -14.53
CA ALA A 266 -2.32 14.16 -14.52
C ALA A 266 -1.28 14.27 -15.64
N LEU A 267 -0.82 13.14 -16.16
CA LEU A 267 0.24 13.06 -17.17
C LEU A 267 -0.35 13.12 -18.58
N THR A 268 -1.03 14.23 -18.88
CA THR A 268 -1.72 14.46 -20.14
C THR A 268 -1.34 15.79 -20.77
N GLU A 269 -1.57 15.91 -22.07
CA GLU A 269 -1.50 17.15 -22.84
C GLU A 269 -2.73 17.28 -23.74
N MET A 270 -3.05 18.51 -24.14
CA MET A 270 -4.05 18.74 -25.18
C MET A 270 -3.44 18.40 -26.55
N GLY A 271 -4.08 17.47 -27.26
CA GLY A 271 -3.74 17.15 -28.63
C GLY A 271 -4.13 18.27 -29.61
N PRO A 272 -3.61 18.23 -30.85
CA PRO A 272 -3.98 19.19 -31.90
C PRO A 272 -5.49 19.17 -32.24
N ASP A 273 -6.19 18.09 -31.91
CA ASP A 273 -7.63 17.89 -32.05
C ASP A 273 -8.45 18.43 -30.86
N GLY A 274 -7.81 19.08 -29.90
CA GLY A 274 -8.45 19.65 -28.71
C GLY A 274 -8.83 18.61 -27.65
N LYS A 275 -8.37 17.36 -27.77
CA LYS A 275 -8.65 16.29 -26.81
C LYS A 275 -7.46 16.05 -25.89
N GLU A 276 -7.71 15.78 -24.61
CA GLU A 276 -6.68 15.32 -23.69
C GLU A 276 -6.15 13.95 -24.12
N ARG A 277 -4.83 13.80 -24.17
CA ARG A 277 -4.13 12.54 -24.43
C ARG A 277 -2.96 12.39 -23.47
N SER A 278 -2.56 11.15 -23.18
CA SER A 278 -1.37 10.90 -22.35
C SER A 278 -0.12 11.53 -22.96
N LEU A 279 0.79 12.02 -22.11
CA LEU A 279 2.07 12.55 -22.55
C LEU A 279 2.85 11.47 -23.33
N PRO A 280 3.39 11.78 -24.52
CA PRO A 280 4.21 10.84 -25.27
C PRO A 280 5.57 10.61 -24.60
N GLN A 281 6.21 9.48 -24.91
CA GLN A 281 7.47 9.05 -24.26
C GLN A 281 8.64 10.00 -24.51
N ASP A 282 8.61 10.78 -25.58
CA ASP A 282 9.61 11.83 -25.86
C ASP A 282 9.44 13.08 -24.98
N LYS A 283 8.31 13.20 -24.25
CA LYS A 283 8.06 14.26 -23.26
C LYS A 283 8.12 13.77 -21.82
N PHE A 284 7.65 12.55 -21.55
CA PHE A 284 7.60 11.98 -20.21
C PHE A 284 7.96 10.50 -20.23
N TYR A 285 9.06 10.14 -19.57
CA TYR A 285 9.48 8.75 -19.43
C TYR A 285 10.33 8.56 -18.17
N ILE A 286 9.80 7.76 -17.24
CA ILE A 286 10.46 7.45 -15.96
C ILE A 286 10.32 5.93 -15.74
N PRO A 287 11.29 5.13 -16.21
CA PRO A 287 11.29 3.67 -16.06
C PRO A 287 11.95 3.27 -14.74
N GLY A 288 11.12 2.82 -13.79
CA GLY A 288 11.50 2.42 -12.44
C GLY A 288 12.58 3.30 -11.79
N SER A 289 12.19 4.45 -11.24
CA SER A 289 13.05 5.37 -10.52
C SER A 289 12.52 5.63 -9.11
N ILE A 290 13.41 6.02 -8.19
CA ILE A 290 13.04 6.39 -6.83
C ILE A 290 12.76 7.89 -6.82
N LEU A 291 11.51 8.25 -6.53
CA LEU A 291 11.06 9.63 -6.47
C LEU A 291 10.63 10.00 -5.04
N LYS A 292 10.86 11.25 -4.66
CA LYS A 292 10.37 11.82 -3.42
C LYS A 292 8.91 12.23 -3.53
N ALA A 293 8.07 11.73 -2.65
CA ALA A 293 6.69 12.17 -2.47
C ALA A 293 6.50 12.84 -1.10
N THR A 294 5.63 13.83 -1.04
CA THR A 294 5.09 14.37 0.22
C THR A 294 3.92 13.49 0.67
N ILE A 295 3.82 13.24 1.97
CA ILE A 295 2.85 12.34 2.59
C ILE A 295 2.05 13.09 3.65
N ASP A 296 0.72 12.98 3.59
CA ASP A 296 -0.15 13.32 4.73
C ASP A 296 -0.18 12.15 5.72
N ASN A 297 0.79 12.13 6.64
CA ASN A 297 0.88 11.09 7.66
C ASN A 297 -0.15 11.21 8.79
N THR A 298 -1.09 12.17 8.70
CA THR A 298 -2.28 12.22 9.56
C THR A 298 -3.44 11.42 8.98
N ASN A 299 -3.37 11.05 7.70
CA ASN A 299 -4.29 10.11 7.09
C ASN A 299 -3.97 8.68 7.56
N PRO A 300 -4.98 7.89 7.98
CA PRO A 300 -4.81 6.48 8.35
C PRO A 300 -4.07 5.59 7.34
N LEU A 301 -4.18 5.88 6.05
CA LEU A 301 -3.47 5.14 5.01
C LEU A 301 -1.94 5.32 5.11
N ALA A 302 -1.47 6.41 5.72
CA ALA A 302 -0.07 6.76 5.87
C ALA A 302 0.40 6.81 7.34
N TYR A 303 -0.34 6.17 8.26
CA TYR A 303 0.10 6.02 9.64
C TYR A 303 1.46 5.32 9.74
N GLY A 304 2.30 5.80 10.67
CA GLY A 304 3.67 5.34 10.84
C GLY A 304 4.67 5.85 9.80
N MET A 305 4.24 6.64 8.79
CA MET A 305 5.14 7.23 7.80
C MET A 305 5.64 8.62 8.22
N GLY A 306 6.77 9.04 7.65
CA GLY A 306 7.23 10.42 7.71
C GLY A 306 6.37 11.36 6.85
N LYS A 307 6.65 12.67 6.89
CA LYS A 307 6.00 13.66 6.02
C LYS A 307 6.44 13.58 4.55
N THR A 308 7.49 12.81 4.29
CA THR A 308 7.98 12.46 2.95
C THR A 308 8.31 10.98 2.91
N ALA A 309 8.27 10.41 1.71
CA ALA A 309 8.73 9.05 1.46
C ALA A 309 9.27 8.93 0.05
N GLU A 310 10.27 8.08 -0.11
CA GLU A 310 10.82 7.63 -1.38
C GLU A 310 9.93 6.52 -1.95
N VAL A 311 9.35 6.76 -3.12
CA VAL A 311 8.45 5.83 -3.80
C VAL A 311 9.08 5.32 -5.08
N LEU A 312 8.88 4.03 -5.40
CA LEU A 312 9.26 3.50 -6.71
C LEU A 312 8.21 3.90 -7.75
N PHE A 313 8.64 4.70 -8.73
CA PHE A 313 7.84 5.12 -9.86
C PHE A 313 8.29 4.37 -11.11
N ASP A 314 7.46 3.48 -11.64
CA ASP A 314 7.72 2.79 -12.91
C ASP A 314 6.62 3.07 -13.92
N ASN A 315 6.76 4.19 -14.63
CA ASN A 315 5.71 4.72 -15.51
C ASN A 315 4.34 4.77 -14.79
N SER A 316 4.38 5.03 -13.48
CA SER A 316 3.26 4.87 -12.57
C SER A 316 2.17 5.92 -12.82
N PRO A 317 0.88 5.58 -12.62
CA PRO A 317 -0.18 6.57 -12.71
C PRO A 317 0.01 7.72 -11.71
N THR A 318 -0.25 8.94 -12.17
CA THR A 318 -0.30 10.14 -11.33
C THR A 318 -1.65 10.82 -11.59
N PHE A 319 -2.30 11.26 -10.53
CA PHE A 319 -3.68 11.71 -10.58
C PHE A 319 -3.82 13.23 -10.46
N LYS A 320 -4.84 13.74 -11.14
CA LYS A 320 -5.42 15.05 -10.87
C LYS A 320 -6.81 14.82 -10.26
N LEU A 321 -7.00 15.28 -9.04
CA LEU A 321 -8.33 15.26 -8.41
C LEU A 321 -9.18 16.39 -9.01
N ALA A 322 -10.46 16.11 -9.27
CA ALA A 322 -11.38 17.14 -9.74
C ALA A 322 -11.65 18.18 -8.64
N PRO A 323 -12.08 19.42 -8.98
CA PRO A 323 -12.36 20.46 -7.99
C PRO A 323 -13.41 20.05 -6.94
N ASP A 324 -14.33 19.16 -7.30
CA ASP A 324 -15.39 18.63 -6.42
C ASP A 324 -15.00 17.32 -5.71
N ALA A 325 -13.73 16.87 -5.82
CA ALA A 325 -13.28 15.60 -5.27
C ALA A 325 -13.52 15.49 -3.76
N GLN A 326 -13.24 16.54 -2.99
CA GLN A 326 -13.47 16.55 -1.55
C GLN A 326 -14.95 16.41 -1.19
N ALA A 327 -15.85 17.07 -1.94
CA ALA A 327 -17.30 16.93 -1.75
C ALA A 327 -17.78 15.50 -2.07
N LYS A 328 -17.09 14.82 -2.99
CA LYS A 328 -17.25 13.40 -3.31
C LYS A 328 -16.42 12.47 -2.42
N LYS A 329 -15.91 12.96 -1.29
CA LYS A 329 -15.14 12.20 -0.30
C LYS A 329 -13.91 11.49 -0.90
N THR A 330 -13.24 12.15 -1.83
CA THR A 330 -11.95 11.73 -2.41
C THR A 330 -10.87 12.73 -1.99
N SER A 331 -9.74 12.22 -1.49
CA SER A 331 -8.62 13.03 -0.99
C SER A 331 -7.28 12.46 -1.44
N ALA A 332 -6.29 13.35 -1.59
CA ALA A 332 -4.90 12.98 -1.78
C ALA A 332 -4.31 12.55 -0.43
N VAL A 333 -3.50 11.49 -0.44
CA VAL A 333 -2.70 11.02 0.70
C VAL A 333 -1.21 11.26 0.45
N ALA A 334 -0.78 11.21 -0.82
CA ALA A 334 0.57 11.54 -1.23
C ALA A 334 0.57 12.34 -2.54
N TRP A 335 1.52 13.26 -2.69
CA TRP A 335 1.67 14.08 -3.90
C TRP A 335 3.13 14.48 -4.14
N TYR A 336 3.43 14.88 -5.38
CA TYR A 336 4.73 15.43 -5.76
C TYR A 336 4.71 16.94 -5.57
N ALA A 337 5.46 17.46 -4.60
CA ALA A 337 5.37 18.86 -4.17
C ALA A 337 6.24 19.85 -4.95
N GLY A 338 6.96 19.39 -5.98
CA GLY A 338 7.86 20.25 -6.76
C GLY A 338 8.18 19.69 -8.15
N PRO A 339 8.89 20.48 -8.98
CA PRO A 339 9.30 20.08 -10.33
C PRO A 339 10.50 19.12 -10.36
N GLU A 340 11.23 19.01 -9.25
CA GLU A 340 12.38 18.12 -9.07
C GLU A 340 12.06 17.14 -7.95
N VAL A 341 11.82 15.88 -8.32
CA VAL A 341 11.42 14.81 -7.38
C VAL A 341 12.27 13.55 -7.51
N LEU A 342 13.21 13.50 -8.45
CA LEU A 342 14.12 12.37 -8.62
C LEU A 342 15.17 12.34 -7.51
N ASP A 343 15.18 11.26 -6.72
CA ASP A 343 16.28 10.98 -5.77
C ASP A 343 17.26 9.94 -6.33
N SER A 344 16.80 8.98 -7.12
CA SER A 344 17.67 7.97 -7.75
C SER A 344 17.09 7.39 -9.04
N GLY A 345 17.94 7.25 -10.06
CA GLY A 345 17.59 6.68 -11.37
C GLY A 345 17.52 7.71 -12.48
N TRP A 346 16.57 7.52 -13.40
CA TRP A 346 16.34 8.36 -14.58
C TRP A 346 14.96 8.99 -14.52
N ALA A 347 14.85 10.29 -14.77
CA ALA A 347 13.54 10.93 -14.88
C ALA A 347 13.49 11.97 -16.01
N TRP A 348 12.95 11.56 -17.16
CA TRP A 348 12.66 12.47 -18.25
C TRP A 348 11.26 13.07 -18.08
N GLY A 349 11.18 14.40 -18.04
CA GLY A 349 9.91 15.11 -17.90
C GLY A 349 9.36 15.16 -16.46
N GLN A 350 10.17 14.94 -15.42
CA GLN A 350 9.70 14.93 -14.01
C GLN A 350 8.90 16.17 -13.60
N GLN A 351 9.11 17.33 -14.23
CA GLN A 351 8.35 18.54 -13.97
C GLN A 351 6.84 18.40 -14.22
N TYR A 352 6.40 17.45 -15.05
CA TYR A 352 4.97 17.15 -15.27
C TYR A 352 4.31 16.49 -14.05
N LEU A 353 5.10 15.99 -13.09
CA LEU A 353 4.58 15.44 -11.84
C LEU A 353 4.21 16.52 -10.83
N ASN A 354 4.69 17.76 -10.98
CA ASN A 354 4.52 18.82 -9.98
C ASN A 354 3.05 19.09 -9.66
N GLY A 355 2.67 18.95 -8.38
CA GLY A 355 1.30 19.07 -7.89
C GLY A 355 0.41 17.84 -8.17
N GLY A 356 0.94 16.84 -8.87
CA GLY A 356 0.26 15.58 -9.14
C GLY A 356 0.10 14.73 -7.88
N THR A 357 -1.07 14.12 -7.73
CA THR A 357 -1.37 13.19 -6.63
C THR A 357 -0.79 11.82 -6.97
N ALA A 358 0.08 11.30 -6.10
CA ALA A 358 0.67 9.96 -6.24
C ALA A 358 -0.24 8.89 -5.63
N ILE A 359 -0.89 9.21 -4.49
CA ILE A 359 -1.75 8.29 -3.77
C ILE A 359 -3.03 9.02 -3.37
N ALA A 360 -4.17 8.39 -3.61
CA ALA A 360 -5.47 8.92 -3.24
C ALA A 360 -6.35 7.86 -2.57
N GLU A 361 -7.32 8.32 -1.80
CA GLU A 361 -8.39 7.49 -1.28
C GLU A 361 -9.76 8.10 -1.60
N ALA A 362 -10.78 7.26 -1.71
CA ALA A 362 -12.16 7.69 -1.87
C ALA A 362 -13.09 6.84 -1.00
N SER A 363 -14.12 7.46 -0.43
CA SER A 363 -15.23 6.72 0.18
C SER A 363 -16.34 6.52 -0.86
N VAL A 364 -16.73 5.27 -1.11
CA VAL A 364 -17.77 4.91 -2.08
C VAL A 364 -18.81 4.03 -1.39
N GLY A 365 -20.04 4.52 -1.28
CA GLY A 365 -21.05 3.91 -0.40
C GLY A 365 -20.53 3.82 1.05
N GLU A 366 -20.55 2.63 1.62
CA GLU A 366 -20.01 2.35 2.96
C GLU A 366 -18.52 1.96 2.95
N GLY A 367 -17.93 1.74 1.77
CA GLY A 367 -16.57 1.23 1.62
C GLY A 367 -15.55 2.27 1.18
N LYS A 368 -14.37 1.78 0.81
CA LYS A 368 -13.25 2.60 0.37
C LYS A 368 -12.61 2.10 -0.91
N VAL A 369 -12.10 3.03 -1.71
CA VAL A 369 -11.21 2.75 -2.83
C VAL A 369 -9.87 3.42 -2.54
N VAL A 370 -8.79 2.66 -2.62
CA VAL A 370 -7.42 3.11 -2.39
C VAL A 370 -6.66 3.01 -3.72
N LEU A 371 -6.10 4.14 -4.15
CA LEU A 371 -5.34 4.28 -5.38
C LEU A 371 -3.87 4.51 -5.06
N LEU A 372 -3.06 3.45 -5.16
CA LEU A 372 -1.61 3.52 -4.98
C LEU A 372 -0.97 3.63 -6.37
N GLY A 373 -0.70 4.86 -6.83
CA GLY A 373 -0.09 5.09 -8.15
C GLY A 373 1.29 4.45 -8.26
N PRO A 374 2.25 4.79 -7.37
CA PRO A 374 3.57 4.16 -7.32
C PRO A 374 3.53 2.65 -7.02
N GLU A 375 4.61 1.96 -7.37
CA GLU A 375 4.78 0.52 -7.16
C GLU A 375 5.17 0.21 -5.70
N VAL A 376 4.23 0.39 -4.76
CA VAL A 376 4.47 0.31 -3.30
C VAL A 376 4.88 -1.08 -2.77
N ALA A 377 4.77 -2.11 -3.60
CA ALA A 377 5.10 -3.50 -3.25
C ALA A 377 5.98 -4.16 -4.32
N PHE A 378 6.64 -3.34 -5.16
CA PHE A 378 7.45 -3.83 -6.27
C PHE A 378 8.46 -4.87 -5.81
N ARG A 379 8.31 -6.10 -6.32
CA ARG A 379 9.20 -7.23 -6.01
C ARG A 379 9.42 -7.46 -4.51
N ALA A 380 8.47 -7.04 -3.68
CA ALA A 380 8.59 -7.04 -2.22
C ALA A 380 9.89 -6.42 -1.70
N GLN A 381 10.36 -5.34 -2.35
CA GLN A 381 11.60 -4.64 -2.01
C GLN A 381 11.42 -3.27 -1.32
N PRO A 382 10.44 -2.41 -1.69
CA PRO A 382 10.38 -1.05 -1.16
C PRO A 382 9.75 -0.99 0.24
N HIS A 383 10.47 -1.47 1.26
CA HIS A 383 10.03 -1.51 2.66
C HIS A 383 9.52 -0.16 3.16
N GLY A 384 10.06 0.96 2.65
CA GLY A 384 9.62 2.31 3.01
C GLY A 384 8.15 2.59 2.68
N THR A 385 7.58 1.86 1.72
CA THR A 385 6.21 2.07 1.23
C THR A 385 5.23 0.95 1.57
N PHE A 386 5.68 -0.17 2.14
CA PHE A 386 4.80 -1.28 2.52
C PHE A 386 3.66 -0.86 3.46
N LYS A 387 3.90 0.16 4.31
CA LYS A 387 2.85 0.69 5.20
C LYS A 387 1.62 1.17 4.43
N LEU A 388 1.78 1.73 3.23
CA LEU A 388 0.63 2.16 2.42
C LEU A 388 -0.25 0.98 2.02
N LEU A 389 0.37 -0.13 1.63
CA LEU A 389 -0.34 -1.38 1.36
C LEU A 389 -0.99 -1.91 2.65
N PHE A 390 -0.21 -2.09 3.71
CA PHE A 390 -0.67 -2.72 4.96
C PHE A 390 -1.75 -1.90 5.68
N ASN A 391 -1.61 -0.58 5.71
CA ASN A 391 -2.65 0.31 6.22
C ASN A 391 -3.93 0.18 5.40
N GLY A 392 -3.81 0.14 4.08
CA GLY A 392 -4.93 -0.03 3.16
C GLY A 392 -5.70 -1.34 3.34
N LEU A 393 -5.05 -2.41 3.84
CA LEU A 393 -5.70 -3.69 4.15
C LEU A 393 -6.63 -3.61 5.38
N TYR A 394 -6.31 -2.75 6.35
CA TYR A 394 -7.09 -2.67 7.59
C TYR A 394 -8.04 -1.48 7.63
N TYR A 395 -7.54 -0.31 7.25
CA TYR A 395 -8.18 0.99 7.46
C TYR A 395 -9.62 1.05 6.96
N GLY A 396 -9.88 0.56 5.74
CA GLY A 396 -11.22 0.66 5.15
C GLY A 396 -12.31 -0.15 5.85
N SER A 397 -11.92 -1.15 6.65
CA SER A 397 -12.86 -1.98 7.42
C SER A 397 -12.83 -1.72 8.93
N ALA A 398 -11.93 -0.83 9.38
CA ALA A 398 -11.78 -0.48 10.78
C ALA A 398 -12.99 0.35 11.25
N LYS A 399 -13.45 0.08 12.48
CA LYS A 399 -14.62 0.76 13.04
C LYS A 399 -14.18 1.96 13.88
N PRO A 400 -14.75 3.16 13.68
CA PRO A 400 -14.53 4.26 14.62
C PRO A 400 -14.87 3.84 16.05
N ALA A 401 -14.02 4.24 17.00
CA ALA A 401 -14.18 3.99 18.42
C ALA A 401 -13.81 5.25 19.21
N GLU A 402 -14.47 5.46 20.34
CA GLU A 402 -14.14 6.52 21.30
C GLU A 402 -13.65 5.85 22.58
N LEU A 403 -12.36 5.97 22.87
CA LEU A 403 -11.76 5.44 24.09
C LEU A 403 -12.02 6.40 25.25
N LYS A 404 -12.37 5.84 26.41
CA LYS A 404 -12.76 6.60 27.60
C LYS A 404 -11.69 6.59 28.67
#